data_AF-A0A537I8U0-F1
#
_entry.id   AF-A0A537I8U0-F1
#
_cell.length_a   1.000
_cell.length_b   1.000
_cell.length_c   1.000
_cell.angle_alpha   90.00
_cell.angle_beta   90.00
_cell.angle_gamma   90.00
#
_symmetry.space_group_name_H-M   'P 1'
#
loop_
_entity.id
_entity.type
_entity.pdbx_description
1 polymer ?
#
loop_
_entity_poly.entity_id
_entity_poly.type
_entity_poly.pdbx_seq_one_letter_code
_entity_poly.pdbx_strand_id
1 'polypeptide(L)'
;MRAEIIKTLQQRPCNAHQLSEALRVDYKTIQHHVRILDENGLVVSSKKGAYGAVLLLTPKMEEALPILDEIWSRIGGRKISTIEKD
;
A
#
# COMPACT_ATOMS: atom_id res chain seq x y z
N MET A 1 -7.15 -5.62 -2.69
CA MET A 1 -7.04 -4.51 -1.73
C MET A 1 -5.66 -4.34 -1.08
N ARG A 2 -5.23 -5.16 -0.10
CA ARG A 2 -3.95 -4.92 0.61
C ARG A 2 -2.72 -4.88 -0.31
N ALA A 3 -2.66 -5.78 -1.30
CA ALA A 3 -1.61 -5.77 -2.32
C ALA A 3 -1.63 -4.48 -3.17
N GLU A 4 -2.81 -3.95 -3.51
CA GLU A 4 -2.95 -2.69 -4.25
C GLU A 4 -2.47 -1.49 -3.41
N ILE A 5 -2.76 -1.47 -2.10
CA ILE A 5 -2.22 -0.47 -1.17
C ILE A 5 -0.70 -0.53 -1.15
N ILE A 6 -0.12 -1.73 -0.96
CA ILE A 6 1.34 -1.92 -0.95
C ILE A 6 1.96 -1.44 -2.27
N LYS A 7 1.36 -1.78 -3.42
CA LYS A 7 1.83 -1.33 -4.73
C LYS A 7 1.71 0.17 -4.94
N THR A 8 0.64 0.79 -4.44
CA THR A 8 0.50 2.25 -4.48
C THR A 8 1.58 2.93 -3.63
N LEU A 9 1.86 2.40 -2.44
CA LEU A 9 2.90 2.91 -1.54
C LEU A 9 4.32 2.66 -2.08
N GLN A 10 4.54 1.56 -2.82
CA GLN A 10 5.79 1.32 -3.55
C GLN A 10 6.05 2.39 -4.61
N GLN A 11 4.99 2.90 -5.27
CA GLN A 11 5.13 3.95 -6.27
C GLN A 11 5.40 5.31 -5.64
N ARG A 12 4.63 5.66 -4.60
CA ARG A 12 4.82 6.91 -3.86
C ARG A 12 4.22 6.81 -2.45
N PRO A 13 4.82 7.50 -1.46
CA PRO A 13 4.21 7.64 -0.14
C PRO A 13 2.84 8.32 -0.24
N CYS A 14 1.84 7.76 0.45
CA CYS A 14 0.47 8.29 0.50
C CYS A 14 -0.07 8.21 1.91
N ASN A 15 -0.85 9.20 2.34
CA ASN A 15 -1.69 9.05 3.53
C ASN A 15 -2.97 8.25 3.20
N ALA A 16 -3.73 7.85 4.23
CA ALA A 16 -4.93 7.04 4.06
C ALA A 16 -6.01 7.70 3.17
N HIS A 17 -6.11 9.03 3.17
CA HIS A 17 -7.06 9.74 2.30
C HIS A 17 -6.59 9.71 0.85
N GLN A 18 -5.30 9.90 0.59
CA GLN A 18 -4.74 9.79 -0.76
C GLN A 18 -4.89 8.38 -1.32
N LEU A 19 -4.79 7.35 -0.47
CA LEU A 19 -5.06 5.96 -0.85
C LEU A 19 -6.54 5.73 -1.20
N SER A 20 -7.50 6.32 -0.47
CA SER A 20 -8.93 6.20 -0.80
C SER A 20 -9.25 6.81 -2.15
N GLU A 21 -8.68 7.98 -2.45
CA GLU A 21 -8.85 8.65 -3.74
C GLU A 21 -8.18 7.85 -4.88
N ALA A 22 -6.93 7.42 -4.69
CA ALA A 22 -6.17 6.70 -5.71
C ALA A 22 -6.79 5.35 -6.07
N LEU A 23 -7.30 4.61 -5.06
CA LEU A 23 -7.90 3.29 -5.25
C LEU A 23 -9.41 3.35 -5.50
N ARG A 24 -10.04 4.52 -5.37
CA ARG A 24 -11.50 4.73 -5.45
C ARG A 24 -12.28 3.83 -4.49
N VAL A 25 -11.78 3.75 -3.25
CA VAL A 25 -12.33 2.92 -2.17
C VAL A 25 -12.67 3.83 -1.00
N ASP A 26 -13.72 3.51 -0.24
CA ASP A 26 -14.09 4.34 0.89
C ASP A 26 -12.98 4.41 1.95
N TYR A 27 -12.93 5.55 2.63
CA TYR A 27 -11.88 5.85 3.60
C TYR A 27 -11.83 4.86 4.77
N LYS A 28 -12.97 4.35 5.26
CA LYS A 28 -12.99 3.40 6.39
C LYS A 28 -12.41 2.05 5.99
N THR A 29 -12.69 1.58 4.78
CA THR A 29 -12.07 0.37 4.23
C THR A 29 -10.56 0.52 4.12
N ILE A 30 -10.07 1.67 3.64
CA ILE A 30 -8.63 1.94 3.60
C ILE A 30 -8.03 1.95 5.00
N GLN A 31 -8.64 2.65 5.97
CA GLN A 31 -8.19 2.67 7.36
C GLN A 31 -8.08 1.27 7.95
N HIS A 32 -9.09 0.41 7.71
CA HIS A 32 -9.08 -0.97 8.17
C HIS A 32 -7.89 -1.75 7.59
N HIS A 33 -7.64 -1.66 6.29
CA HIS A 33 -6.53 -2.36 5.67
C HIS A 33 -5.16 -1.82 6.07
N VAL A 34 -5.01 -0.49 6.16
CA VAL A 34 -3.78 0.15 6.64
C VAL A 34 -3.45 -0.29 8.06
N ARG A 35 -4.45 -0.31 8.96
CA ARG A 35 -4.27 -0.80 10.33
C ARG A 35 -3.73 -2.23 10.35
N ILE A 36 -4.29 -3.13 9.56
CA ILE A 36 -3.81 -4.53 9.50
C ILE A 36 -2.39 -4.59 8.94
N LEU A 37 -2.05 -3.78 7.93
CA LEU A 37 -0.69 -3.74 7.38
C LEU A 37 0.33 -3.22 8.42
N ASP A 38 -0.04 -2.21 9.20
CA ASP A 38 0.77 -1.64 10.28
C ASP A 38 0.96 -2.64 11.43
N GLU A 39 -0.12 -3.29 11.87
CA GLU A 39 -0.09 -4.35 12.89
C GLU A 39 0.82 -5.53 12.49
N ASN A 40 0.94 -5.81 11.18
CA ASN A 40 1.84 -6.84 10.65
C ASN A 40 3.26 -6.34 10.32
N GLY A 41 3.55 -5.06 10.60
CA GLY A 41 4.84 -4.43 10.35
C GLY A 41 5.20 -4.33 8.87
N LEU A 42 4.20 -4.18 8.00
CA LEU A 42 4.38 -4.08 6.53
C LEU A 42 4.38 -2.63 6.04
N VAL A 43 3.71 -1.73 6.76
CA VAL A 43 3.72 -0.29 6.52
C VAL A 43 4.04 0.45 7.80
N VAL A 44 4.49 1.70 7.68
CA VAL A 44 4.75 2.60 8.81
C VAL A 44 4.38 4.04 8.44
N SER A 45 3.98 4.84 9.42
CA SER A 45 3.77 6.29 9.20
C SER A 45 5.09 7.05 9.24
N SER A 46 5.30 7.99 8.32
CA SER A 46 6.53 8.82 8.26
C SER A 46 6.78 9.62 9.53
N LYS A 47 5.71 10.02 10.23
CA LYS A 47 5.76 10.66 11.53
C LYS A 47 4.59 10.18 12.39
N LYS A 48 4.88 9.37 13.40
CA LYS A 48 3.85 8.80 14.28
C LYS A 48 3.05 9.89 14.98
N GLY A 49 1.72 9.82 14.87
CA GLY A 49 0.80 10.75 15.53
C GLY A 49 0.68 12.14 14.89
N ALA A 50 1.36 12.40 13.77
CA ALA A 50 1.24 13.68 13.06
C ALA A 50 0.09 13.66 12.05
N TYR A 51 -0.73 14.72 12.07
CA TYR A 51 -1.73 14.95 11.04
C TYR A 51 -1.07 15.10 9.67
N GLY A 52 -1.57 14.38 8.67
CA GLY A 52 -1.02 14.39 7.31
C GLY A 52 0.23 13.51 7.12
N ALA A 53 0.65 12.72 8.11
CA ALA A 53 1.72 11.74 7.92
C ALA A 53 1.37 10.77 6.78
N VAL A 54 2.33 10.54 5.89
CA VAL A 54 2.21 9.58 4.80
C VAL A 54 2.62 8.20 5.30
N LEU A 55 2.06 7.17 4.68
CA LEU A 55 2.45 5.78 4.89
C LEU A 55 3.62 5.45 3.96
N LEU A 56 4.51 4.60 4.48
CA LEU A 56 5.70 4.08 3.81
C LEU A 56 5.69 2.56 3.96
N LEU A 57 6.36 1.86 3.04
CA LEU A 57 6.68 0.45 3.24
C LEU A 57 7.75 0.34 4.33
N THR A 58 7.68 -0.72 5.14
CA THR A 58 8.81 -1.07 6.01
C THR A 58 9.92 -1.72 5.20
N PRO A 59 11.19 -1.70 5.64
CA PRO A 59 12.28 -2.39 4.95
C PRO A 59 11.97 -3.87 4.68
N LYS A 60 11.36 -4.55 5.67
CA LYS A 60 10.87 -5.92 5.55
C LYS A 60 9.91 -6.10 4.37
N MET A 61 8.98 -5.16 4.19
CA MET A 61 8.03 -5.24 3.07
C MET A 61 8.71 -4.90 1.74
N GLU A 62 9.64 -3.95 1.71
CA GLU A 62 10.43 -3.64 0.51
C GLU A 62 11.23 -4.86 0.01
N GLU A 63 11.92 -5.55 0.91
CA GLU A 63 12.63 -6.80 0.60
C GLU A 63 11.70 -7.91 0.09
N ALA A 64 10.44 -7.93 0.56
CA ALA A 64 9.44 -8.91 0.17
C ALA A 64 8.65 -8.55 -1.11
N LEU A 65 8.91 -7.38 -1.73
CA LEU A 65 8.21 -6.97 -2.95
C LEU A 65 8.33 -7.98 -4.11
N PRO A 66 9.52 -8.57 -4.40
CA PRO A 66 9.63 -9.58 -5.46
C PRO A 66 8.77 -10.82 -5.21
N ILE A 67 8.66 -11.25 -3.94
CA ILE A 67 7.83 -12.39 -3.54
C ILE A 67 6.34 -12.03 -3.72
N LEU A 68 5.94 -10.82 -3.33
CA LEU A 68 4.59 -10.33 -3.56
C LEU A 68 4.25 -10.33 -5.06
N ASP A 69 5.17 -9.89 -5.92
CA ASP A 69 5.00 -9.89 -7.38
C ASP A 69 4.87 -11.30 -7.95
N GLU A 70 5.69 -12.23 -7.48
CA GLU A 70 5.61 -13.63 -7.87
C GLU A 70 4.26 -14.25 -7.49
N ILE A 71 3.84 -14.10 -6.23
CA ILE A 71 2.54 -14.58 -5.74
C ILE A 71 1.41 -13.96 -6.57
N TRP A 72 1.48 -12.65 -6.82
CA TRP A 72 0.45 -11.95 -7.58
C TRP A 72 0.39 -12.41 -9.04
N SER A 73 1.52 -12.69 -9.67
CA SER A 73 1.57 -13.20 -11.05
C SER A 73 0.91 -14.58 -11.18
N ARG A 74 0.97 -15.40 -10.13
CA ARG A 74 0.40 -16.75 -10.08
C ARG A 74 -1.10 -16.75 -9.77
N ILE A 75 -1.57 -15.78 -8.99
CA ILE A 75 -2.97 -15.67 -8.55
C ILE A 75 -3.79 -14.77 -9.50
N GLY A 76 -3.16 -13.77 -10.11
CA GLY A 76 -3.81 -12.67 -10.80
C GLY A 76 -3.99 -12.89 -12.30
N GLY A 77 -5.21 -13.25 -12.72
CA GLY A 77 -5.68 -13.06 -14.10
C GLY A 77 -5.92 -11.60 -14.50
N ARG A 78 -5.70 -10.63 -13.59
CA ARG A 78 -5.74 -9.19 -13.84
C ARG A 78 -4.37 -8.57 -13.55
N LYS A 79 -3.77 -7.95 -14.57
CA LYS A 79 -2.61 -7.07 -14.40
C LYS A 79 -2.96 -6.03 -13.35
N ILE A 80 -2.12 -5.89 -12.32
CA ILE A 80 -2.12 -4.66 -11.52
C ILE A 80 -1.90 -3.55 -12.54
N SER A 81 -2.82 -2.60 -12.61
CA SER A 81 -2.64 -1.42 -13.46
C SER A 81 -1.34 -0.77 -13.03
N THR A 82 -0.28 -1.01 -13.79
CA THR A 82 0.93 -0.22 -13.73
C THR A 82 0.47 1.14 -14.21
N ILE A 83 0.19 2.05 -13.27
CA ILE A 83 0.06 3.46 -13.63
C ILE A 83 1.46 3.80 -14.14
N GLU A 84 1.57 3.99 -15.46
CA GLU A 84 2.81 4.31 -16.14
C GLU A 84 3.42 5.54 -15.45
N LYS A 85 4.73 5.47 -15.21
CA LYS A 85 5.50 6.61 -14.71
C LYS A 85 5.78 7.50 -15.93
N ASP A 86 5.20 8.68 -15.96
CA ASP A 86 5.75 9.81 -16.73
C ASP A 86 7.08 10.27 -16.13
#